data_AF-A0A6J7IXS8-F1
#
_entry.id   AF-A0A6J7IXS8-F1
#
_cell.length_a   1.000
_cell.length_b   1.000
_cell.length_c   1.000
_cell.angle_alpha   90.00
_cell.angle_beta   90.00
_cell.angle_gamma   90.00
#
_symmetry.space_group_name_H-M   'P 1'
#
loop_
_entity.id
_entity.type
_entity.pdbx_description
1 polymer ?
#
loop_
_entity_poly.entity_id
_entity_poly.type
_entity_poly.pdbx_seq_one_letter_code
_entity_poly.pdbx_strand_id
1 'polypeptide(L)'
;MVFQDHNWTARPWIITDDVAIDEAAGSFAISVNGRGTFDAEPFTWSAALTGEPDGTIAFSMSGRASAPFIRNRLGLCVLHPGGSASIDGVAGQKCTVEHVTGQTVHTAFPMAISPDQPFLDVRALTHDVIPGVAGVAGVAGVAGVAGVTGFAGVSATVRFTGETFETEDHRNWSDASFKTYCTPISLSFPVTVLAGDVIEQAVTLSLSAPPPASSPATSQPNAITVHPAATRQPLPRIGFQIDADGHELTDQEIPLLRALEPAHLRTDIDAASPLALSQLNSGLHQARALGAQLVPALFVTSPTDLDQFSDLPEADARSIDHWLLFDANAKVTPSSLIAAARRALGPSAVIGGGTNLYFTELNRDRPAQAEADILSFSINPQVHASDDETIVLNLATQAVIAANARDICGAARISVSPVTLRPRFNPNATDPELDFSNTPLPPDVDARQSSGLGAAWTAMSVKYLAENGSVDAITYYELTGWKGLLEREIPLQPMDFRSSPSEPFPLYAVFASLVGFTHVRPCTSSDPARFDALIIEADGSLRILIANFTAEPLSVLVSSISFSSTSFSAITNESRLSPDLTVAANPYSVTVYDLPNTTP
;
A
#
# COMPACT_ATOMS: atom_id res chain seq x y z
N MET A 1 -9.15 15.86 -11.04
CA MET A 1 -9.98 15.22 -12.09
C MET A 1 -9.35 13.89 -12.44
N VAL A 2 -10.14 12.84 -12.58
CA VAL A 2 -9.71 11.48 -12.91
C VAL A 2 -10.19 11.10 -14.31
N PHE A 3 -9.38 10.32 -15.02
CA PHE A 3 -9.81 9.53 -16.18
C PHE A 3 -9.29 8.10 -16.01
N GLN A 4 -10.20 7.13 -16.07
CA GLN A 4 -9.88 5.71 -16.15
C GLN A 4 -10.43 5.18 -17.47
N ASP A 5 -9.55 4.57 -18.24
CA ASP A 5 -9.88 3.94 -19.51
C ASP A 5 -10.73 2.68 -19.31
N HIS A 6 -11.01 1.96 -20.40
CA HIS A 6 -11.80 0.73 -20.38
C HIS A 6 -11.15 -0.43 -19.59
N ASN A 7 -9.85 -0.32 -19.29
CA ASN A 7 -9.10 -1.26 -18.46
C ASN A 7 -8.99 -0.82 -17.01
N TRP A 8 -9.68 0.26 -16.60
CA TRP A 8 -9.57 0.88 -15.28
C TRP A 8 -8.23 1.58 -15.00
N THR A 9 -7.36 1.70 -15.99
CA THR A 9 -6.06 2.33 -15.82
C THR A 9 -6.20 3.83 -15.75
N ALA A 10 -5.69 4.43 -14.67
CA ALA A 10 -5.70 5.87 -14.48
C ALA A 10 -4.73 6.53 -15.47
N ARG A 11 -5.24 7.29 -16.44
CA ARG A 11 -4.43 7.94 -17.48
C ARG A 11 -4.17 9.41 -17.12
N PRO A 12 -2.95 9.91 -17.36
CA PRO A 12 -2.61 11.29 -17.02
C PRO A 12 -3.31 12.31 -17.93
N TRP A 13 -3.49 13.51 -17.42
CA TRP A 13 -3.91 14.67 -18.22
C TRP A 13 -2.68 15.46 -18.68
N ILE A 14 -2.79 16.15 -19.82
CA ILE A 14 -1.80 17.13 -20.26
C ILE A 14 -2.36 18.51 -19.99
N ILE A 15 -1.68 19.30 -19.15
CA ILE A 15 -1.95 20.73 -18.99
C ILE A 15 -1.38 21.44 -20.22
N THR A 16 -2.20 22.24 -20.90
CA THR A 16 -1.84 22.84 -22.21
C THR A 16 -1.39 24.29 -22.12
N ASP A 17 -1.81 25.00 -21.07
CA ASP A 17 -1.52 26.42 -20.84
C ASP A 17 -0.87 26.63 -19.47
N ASP A 18 -0.27 27.80 -19.26
CA ASP A 18 0.18 28.20 -17.94
C ASP A 18 -0.99 28.24 -16.96
N VAL A 19 -0.78 27.74 -15.74
CA VAL A 19 -1.76 27.81 -14.66
C VAL A 19 -1.90 29.28 -14.24
N ALA A 20 -3.08 29.86 -14.44
CA ALA A 20 -3.37 31.22 -14.01
C ALA A 20 -3.74 31.21 -12.52
N ILE A 21 -3.02 31.96 -11.71
CA ILE A 21 -3.22 32.08 -10.26
C ILE A 21 -3.40 33.55 -9.90
N ASP A 22 -4.53 33.87 -9.28
CA ASP A 22 -4.81 35.16 -8.64
C ASP A 22 -4.97 34.93 -7.13
N GLU A 23 -4.14 35.59 -6.33
CA GLU A 23 -4.14 35.45 -4.87
C GLU A 23 -4.35 36.82 -4.23
N ALA A 24 -5.31 36.88 -3.30
CA ALA A 24 -5.59 38.05 -2.49
C ALA A 24 -5.68 37.65 -1.01
N ALA A 25 -5.77 38.66 -0.14
CA ALA A 25 -5.90 38.41 1.29
C ALA A 25 -7.22 37.66 1.60
N GLY A 26 -7.11 36.37 1.93
CA GLY A 26 -8.23 35.52 2.30
C GLY A 26 -9.03 34.94 1.12
N SER A 27 -8.55 35.07 -0.11
CA SER A 27 -9.19 34.47 -1.28
C SER A 27 -8.18 34.13 -2.38
N PHE A 28 -8.51 33.17 -3.23
CA PHE A 28 -7.69 32.83 -4.38
C PHE A 28 -8.56 32.33 -5.54
N ALA A 29 -8.05 32.44 -6.76
CA ALA A 29 -8.64 31.87 -7.96
C ALA A 29 -7.55 31.25 -8.84
N ILE A 30 -7.75 30.01 -9.24
CA ILE A 30 -6.84 29.24 -10.09
C ILE A 30 -7.63 28.76 -11.31
N SER A 31 -7.09 28.95 -12.50
CA SER A 31 -7.66 28.44 -13.76
C SER A 31 -6.65 27.59 -14.51
N VAL A 32 -7.08 26.42 -14.98
CA VAL A 32 -6.25 25.44 -15.68
C VAL A 32 -7.00 24.91 -16.90
N ASN A 33 -6.30 24.82 -18.03
CA ASN A 33 -6.79 24.12 -19.22
C ASN A 33 -5.94 22.88 -19.50
N GLY A 34 -6.56 21.86 -20.06
CA GLY A 34 -5.84 20.68 -20.49
C GLY A 34 -6.58 19.81 -21.49
N ARG A 35 -5.94 18.71 -21.84
CA ARG A 35 -6.45 17.68 -22.74
C ARG A 35 -6.14 16.28 -22.24
N GLY A 36 -6.91 15.31 -22.70
CA GLY A 36 -6.68 13.90 -22.38
C GLY A 36 -5.49 13.28 -23.12
N THR A 37 -5.16 12.08 -22.67
CA THR A 37 -4.14 11.21 -23.25
C THR A 37 -4.77 9.85 -23.58
N PHE A 38 -4.08 9.05 -24.39
CA PHE A 38 -4.56 7.73 -24.83
C PHE A 38 -6.00 7.82 -25.38
N ASP A 39 -6.92 7.00 -24.88
CA ASP A 39 -8.32 6.99 -25.29
C ASP A 39 -9.01 8.36 -25.12
N ALA A 40 -8.61 9.17 -24.13
CA ALA A 40 -9.19 10.50 -23.91
C ALA A 40 -8.49 11.62 -24.71
N GLU A 41 -7.57 11.32 -25.62
CA GLU A 41 -6.91 12.32 -26.49
C GLU A 41 -7.90 13.30 -27.17
N PRO A 42 -9.12 12.88 -27.59
CA PRO A 42 -10.11 13.80 -28.16
C PRO A 42 -10.82 14.73 -27.15
N PHE A 43 -10.57 14.62 -25.85
CA PHE A 43 -11.25 15.37 -24.79
C PHE A 43 -10.41 16.56 -24.32
N THR A 44 -10.98 17.78 -24.42
CA THR A 44 -10.37 19.00 -23.87
C THR A 44 -11.20 19.52 -22.71
N TRP A 45 -10.55 20.09 -21.71
CA TRP A 45 -11.21 20.53 -20.48
C TRP A 45 -10.60 21.83 -19.94
N SER A 46 -11.42 22.54 -19.17
CA SER A 46 -11.01 23.64 -18.32
C SER A 46 -11.48 23.37 -16.89
N ALA A 47 -10.72 23.84 -15.91
CA ALA A 47 -11.06 23.77 -14.51
C ALA A 47 -10.78 25.11 -13.82
N ALA A 48 -11.62 25.45 -12.85
CA ALA A 48 -11.45 26.59 -11.98
C ALA A 48 -11.53 26.16 -10.52
N LEU A 49 -10.57 26.60 -9.71
CA LEU A 49 -10.55 26.41 -8.27
C LEU A 49 -10.54 27.78 -7.60
N THR A 50 -11.57 28.06 -6.78
CA THR A 50 -11.65 29.31 -6.02
C THR A 50 -11.71 29.03 -4.53
N GLY A 51 -11.15 29.95 -3.75
CA GLY A 51 -11.30 30.01 -2.29
C GLY A 51 -11.81 31.37 -1.89
N GLU A 52 -12.85 31.40 -1.07
CA GLU A 52 -13.56 32.61 -0.64
C GLU A 52 -13.30 32.92 0.84
N PRO A 53 -13.43 34.20 1.27
CA PRO A 53 -13.17 34.60 2.66
C PRO A 53 -14.09 33.96 3.70
N ASP A 54 -15.21 33.36 3.28
CA ASP A 54 -16.15 32.65 4.15
C ASP A 54 -15.75 31.19 4.42
N GLY A 55 -14.60 30.73 3.91
CA GLY A 55 -14.10 29.36 4.06
C GLY A 55 -14.64 28.38 3.02
N THR A 56 -15.31 28.88 1.98
CA THR A 56 -15.74 28.06 0.83
C THR A 56 -14.59 27.87 -0.15
N ILE A 57 -14.37 26.62 -0.56
CA ILE A 57 -13.48 26.26 -1.66
C ILE A 57 -14.30 25.54 -2.73
N ALA A 58 -14.28 26.03 -3.97
CA ALA A 58 -15.03 25.44 -5.07
C ALA A 58 -14.10 25.00 -6.20
N PHE A 59 -14.14 23.73 -6.55
CA PHE A 59 -13.50 23.18 -7.74
C PHE A 59 -14.58 22.90 -8.80
N SER A 60 -14.48 23.50 -9.97
CA SER A 60 -15.37 23.24 -11.11
C SER A 60 -14.59 22.81 -12.34
N MET A 61 -15.19 21.96 -13.16
CA MET A 61 -14.64 21.53 -14.44
C MET A 61 -15.72 21.53 -15.53
N SER A 62 -15.31 21.85 -16.75
CA SER A 62 -16.10 21.68 -17.97
C SER A 62 -15.19 21.09 -19.05
N GLY A 63 -15.64 20.04 -19.72
CA GLY A 63 -14.89 19.44 -20.82
C GLY A 63 -15.79 19.00 -21.96
N ARG A 64 -15.20 18.94 -23.16
CA ARG A 64 -15.89 18.61 -24.41
C ARG A 64 -15.10 17.57 -25.19
N ALA A 65 -15.81 16.58 -25.72
CA ALA A 65 -15.25 15.59 -26.63
C ALA A 65 -15.33 16.08 -28.09
N SER A 66 -14.22 16.03 -28.82
CA SER A 66 -14.16 16.33 -30.26
C SER A 66 -14.43 15.11 -31.15
N ALA A 67 -14.18 13.91 -30.62
CA ALA A 67 -14.42 12.61 -31.24
C ALA A 67 -14.88 11.61 -30.16
N PRO A 68 -15.52 10.49 -30.54
CA PRO A 68 -15.96 9.51 -29.55
C PRO A 68 -14.79 8.75 -28.92
N PHE A 69 -14.93 8.41 -27.64
CA PHE A 69 -14.02 7.53 -26.91
C PHE A 69 -14.75 6.78 -25.78
N ILE A 70 -14.10 5.79 -25.17
CA ILE A 70 -14.68 4.98 -24.09
C ILE A 70 -14.02 5.29 -22.75
N ARG A 71 -14.80 5.19 -21.67
CA ARG A 71 -14.34 5.40 -20.30
C ARG A 71 -14.98 4.40 -19.34
N ASN A 72 -14.25 4.02 -18.30
CA ASN A 72 -14.85 3.52 -17.07
C ASN A 72 -15.09 4.67 -16.09
N ARG A 73 -14.23 5.70 -16.12
CA ARG A 73 -14.39 6.90 -15.27
C ARG A 73 -13.89 8.16 -15.91
N LEU A 74 -14.64 9.26 -15.73
CA LEU A 74 -14.24 10.60 -16.13
C LEU A 74 -14.96 11.61 -15.24
N GLY A 75 -14.21 12.43 -14.50
CA GLY A 75 -14.80 13.46 -13.66
C GLY A 75 -13.99 13.80 -12.42
N LEU A 76 -14.66 14.34 -11.42
CA LEU A 76 -14.08 14.70 -10.14
C LEU A 76 -14.15 13.54 -9.15
N CYS A 77 -13.14 13.42 -8.32
CA CYS A 77 -13.11 12.52 -7.17
C CYS A 77 -12.58 13.30 -5.98
N VAL A 78 -13.12 13.02 -4.80
CA VAL A 78 -12.65 13.57 -3.53
C VAL A 78 -12.17 12.44 -2.66
N LEU A 79 -10.95 12.57 -2.16
CA LEU A 79 -10.36 11.63 -1.21
C LEU A 79 -10.58 12.17 0.20
N HIS A 80 -11.20 11.36 1.05
CA HIS A 80 -11.33 11.61 2.47
C HIS A 80 -10.28 10.75 3.19
N PRO A 81 -9.44 11.31 4.09
CA PRO A 81 -8.37 10.55 4.73
C PRO A 81 -8.91 9.31 5.45
N GLY A 82 -8.43 8.12 5.11
CA GLY A 82 -8.96 6.86 5.63
C GLY A 82 -8.69 6.69 7.12
N GLY A 83 -7.50 7.10 7.56
CA GLY A 83 -7.04 6.97 8.93
C GLY A 83 -6.54 5.56 9.29
N SER A 84 -5.65 5.50 10.28
CA SER A 84 -5.10 4.30 10.89
C SER A 84 -4.74 4.60 12.36
N ALA A 85 -4.06 3.67 13.05
CA ALA A 85 -3.52 3.96 14.38
C ALA A 85 -2.44 5.06 14.38
N SER A 86 -1.83 5.31 13.22
CA SER A 86 -0.67 6.20 13.04
C SER A 86 -0.98 7.44 12.21
N ILE A 87 -2.15 7.48 11.54
CA ILE A 87 -2.59 8.60 10.68
C ILE A 87 -4.03 8.95 11.06
N ASP A 88 -4.30 10.22 11.36
CA ASP A 88 -5.66 10.69 11.59
C ASP A 88 -6.51 10.56 10.31
N GLY A 89 -7.77 10.17 10.46
CA GLY A 89 -8.71 10.11 9.35
C GLY A 89 -10.14 9.86 9.78
N VAL A 90 -11.02 9.70 8.79
CA VAL A 90 -12.47 9.67 8.99
C VAL A 90 -13.02 8.29 9.36
N ALA A 91 -12.25 7.21 9.32
CA ALA A 91 -12.74 5.89 9.69
C ALA A 91 -13.37 5.84 11.10
N GLY A 92 -14.56 5.26 11.20
CA GLY A 92 -15.37 5.23 12.42
C GLY A 92 -16.02 6.56 12.82
N GLN A 93 -15.70 7.67 12.15
CA GLN A 93 -16.30 8.97 12.47
C GLN A 93 -17.73 9.05 11.98
N LYS A 94 -18.56 9.76 12.76
CA LYS A 94 -19.91 10.09 12.36
C LYS A 94 -19.89 11.02 11.15
N CYS A 95 -20.81 10.80 10.23
CA CYS A 95 -21.00 11.68 9.09
C CYS A 95 -22.49 11.83 8.78
N THR A 96 -22.80 12.84 7.99
CA THR A 96 -24.13 13.07 7.44
C THR A 96 -24.04 12.99 5.92
N VAL A 97 -24.84 12.10 5.33
CA VAL A 97 -24.96 11.93 3.88
C VAL A 97 -26.26 12.59 3.45
N GLU A 98 -26.17 13.57 2.56
CA GLU A 98 -27.32 14.07 1.79
C GLU A 98 -27.37 13.30 0.47
N HIS A 99 -28.48 12.63 0.20
CA HIS A 99 -28.69 11.91 -1.05
C HIS A 99 -29.19 12.82 -2.16
N VAL A 100 -29.02 12.41 -3.43
CA VAL A 100 -29.53 13.16 -4.59
C VAL A 100 -31.05 13.38 -4.59
N THR A 101 -31.79 12.59 -3.81
CA THR A 101 -33.24 12.74 -3.58
C THR A 101 -33.58 13.87 -2.61
N GLY A 102 -32.58 14.45 -1.92
CA GLY A 102 -32.74 15.41 -0.84
C GLY A 102 -32.92 14.76 0.54
N GLN A 103 -32.97 13.42 0.64
CA GLN A 103 -32.98 12.73 1.91
C GLN A 103 -31.63 12.90 2.63
N THR A 104 -31.66 13.16 3.93
CA THR A 104 -30.46 13.20 4.77
C THR A 104 -30.42 11.98 5.70
N VAL A 105 -29.26 11.34 5.79
CA VAL A 105 -29.00 10.19 6.66
C VAL A 105 -27.79 10.48 7.54
N HIS A 106 -27.94 10.24 8.85
CA HIS A 106 -26.82 10.28 9.80
C HIS A 106 -26.26 8.87 9.97
N THR A 107 -24.97 8.71 9.75
CA THR A 107 -24.28 7.41 9.77
C THR A 107 -22.82 7.61 10.22
N ALA A 108 -21.94 6.66 9.94
CA ALA A 108 -20.52 6.77 10.16
C ALA A 108 -19.73 6.16 9.01
N PHE A 109 -18.51 6.65 8.79
CA PHE A 109 -17.54 5.93 7.97
C PHE A 109 -17.20 4.58 8.61
N PRO A 110 -17.06 3.50 7.83
CA PRO A 110 -16.68 2.20 8.35
C PRO A 110 -15.34 2.23 9.10
N MET A 111 -15.30 1.65 10.29
CA MET A 111 -14.02 1.40 11.00
C MET A 111 -13.27 0.26 10.31
N ALA A 112 -13.89 -0.92 10.27
CA ALA A 112 -13.44 -2.04 9.44
C ALA A 112 -13.55 -1.70 7.95
N ILE A 113 -12.69 -2.30 7.13
CA ILE A 113 -12.68 -2.06 5.68
C ILE A 113 -13.97 -2.60 5.07
N SER A 114 -14.76 -1.71 4.46
CA SER A 114 -16.00 -2.08 3.79
C SER A 114 -15.71 -2.78 2.46
N PRO A 115 -16.30 -3.96 2.19
CA PRO A 115 -16.16 -4.63 0.90
C PRO A 115 -16.91 -3.90 -0.23
N ASP A 116 -18.00 -3.22 0.12
CA ASP A 116 -18.92 -2.52 -0.78
C ASP A 116 -18.89 -1.00 -0.53
N GLN A 117 -19.51 -0.23 -1.43
CA GLN A 117 -19.66 1.21 -1.29
C GLN A 117 -20.43 1.57 0.00
N PRO A 118 -19.79 2.21 1.02
CA PRO A 118 -20.50 2.60 2.23
C PRO A 118 -21.62 3.62 2.01
N PHE A 119 -21.48 4.51 1.02
CA PHE A 119 -22.45 5.58 0.76
C PHE A 119 -22.80 5.62 -0.73
N LEU A 120 -24.10 5.50 -1.04
CA LEU A 120 -24.63 5.57 -2.41
C LEU A 120 -25.40 6.87 -2.62
N ASP A 121 -25.56 7.26 -3.88
CA ASP A 121 -26.39 8.38 -4.30
C ASP A 121 -26.08 9.70 -3.58
N VAL A 122 -24.80 9.97 -3.33
CA VAL A 122 -24.28 11.10 -2.55
C VAL A 122 -24.44 12.42 -3.33
N ARG A 123 -25.09 13.39 -2.70
CA ARG A 123 -25.13 14.80 -3.11
C ARG A 123 -24.24 15.67 -2.24
N ALA A 124 -24.16 15.40 -0.95
CA ALA A 124 -23.20 16.02 -0.05
C ALA A 124 -22.79 15.07 1.08
N LEU A 125 -21.56 15.23 1.56
CA LEU A 125 -21.01 14.48 2.68
C LEU A 125 -20.45 15.46 3.72
N THR A 126 -20.96 15.40 4.95
CA THR A 126 -20.53 16.25 6.05
C THR A 126 -19.87 15.42 7.15
N HIS A 127 -18.65 15.77 7.54
CA HIS A 127 -17.88 15.11 8.60
C HIS A 127 -16.90 16.08 9.27
N ASP A 128 -16.25 15.67 10.36
CA ASP A 128 -15.24 16.50 11.03
C ASP A 128 -13.90 16.44 10.27
N VAL A 129 -13.15 17.55 10.24
CA VAL A 129 -11.88 17.65 9.48
C VAL A 129 -10.72 16.93 10.18
N ILE A 130 -10.62 17.09 11.50
CA ILE A 130 -9.70 16.36 12.38
C ILE A 130 -10.50 16.04 13.65
N PRO A 131 -10.48 14.80 14.16
CA PRO A 131 -11.21 14.46 15.36
C PRO A 131 -10.72 15.33 16.53
N GLY A 132 -11.55 16.28 16.96
CA GLY A 132 -11.47 16.81 18.32
C GLY A 132 -11.81 15.66 19.25
N VAL A 133 -10.95 15.40 20.24
CA VAL A 133 -11.11 14.34 21.25
C VAL A 133 -12.45 14.49 21.98
N ALA A 134 -13.51 13.90 21.43
CA ALA A 134 -14.84 13.84 22.03
C ALA A 134 -15.65 12.70 21.39
N GLY A 135 -15.30 11.44 21.67
CA GLY A 135 -16.20 10.34 21.33
C GLY A 135 -15.64 8.92 21.38
N VAL A 136 -14.33 8.71 21.26
CA VAL A 136 -13.74 7.37 21.31
C VAL A 136 -13.16 7.13 22.70
N ALA A 137 -13.94 6.48 23.57
CA ALA A 137 -13.45 5.99 24.84
C ALA A 137 -12.41 4.89 24.59
N GLY A 138 -11.12 5.19 24.78
CA GLY A 138 -10.07 4.16 24.83
C GLY A 138 -8.78 4.43 24.07
N VAL A 139 -8.70 5.47 23.21
CA VAL A 139 -7.44 5.82 22.52
C VAL A 139 -6.89 7.12 23.10
N ALA A 140 -5.97 6.98 24.05
CA ALA A 140 -5.23 8.12 24.59
C ALA A 140 -4.07 8.45 23.65
N GLY A 141 -4.12 9.63 23.03
CA GLY A 141 -2.97 10.29 22.41
C GLY A 141 -2.63 9.81 21.01
N VAL A 142 -3.27 10.39 20.00
CA VAL A 142 -2.64 10.60 18.68
C VAL A 142 -2.61 12.11 18.48
N ALA A 143 -1.40 12.66 18.47
CA ALA A 143 -1.16 14.05 18.17
C ALA A 143 -1.26 14.22 16.66
N GLY A 144 -2.13 15.12 16.21
CA GLY A 144 -2.34 15.39 14.80
C GLY A 144 -1.08 15.87 14.10
N VAL A 145 -1.13 15.80 12.77
CA VAL A 145 -0.11 16.30 11.84
C VAL A 145 0.54 17.58 12.36
N ALA A 146 1.86 17.53 12.60
CA ALA A 146 2.61 18.65 13.13
C ALA A 146 2.41 19.89 12.25
N GLY A 147 1.73 20.91 12.78
CA GLY A 147 1.42 22.16 12.08
C GLY A 147 -0.07 22.48 11.93
N VAL A 148 -0.96 21.50 12.15
CA VAL A 148 -2.42 21.70 12.03
C VAL A 148 -3.08 21.70 13.42
N THR A 149 -2.85 22.75 14.20
CA THR A 149 -3.61 23.03 15.43
C THR A 149 -4.75 23.99 15.10
N GLY A 150 -6.00 23.65 15.46
CA GLY A 150 -7.15 24.57 15.30
C GLY A 150 -8.37 24.04 14.55
N PHE A 151 -8.37 22.78 14.10
CA PHE A 151 -9.52 22.18 13.40
C PHE A 151 -10.42 21.28 14.27
N ALA A 152 -10.14 21.18 15.57
CA ALA A 152 -11.00 20.46 16.49
C ALA A 152 -12.40 21.11 16.54
N GLY A 153 -13.43 20.33 16.19
CA GLY A 153 -14.81 20.82 16.09
C GLY A 153 -15.12 21.56 14.79
N VAL A 154 -14.21 21.57 13.81
CA VAL A 154 -14.49 22.06 12.45
C VAL A 154 -15.15 20.95 11.65
N SER A 155 -16.35 21.24 11.15
CA SER A 155 -17.08 20.37 10.24
C SER A 155 -16.83 20.80 8.80
N ALA A 156 -16.50 19.83 7.94
CA ALA A 156 -16.42 20.01 6.50
C ALA A 156 -17.67 19.43 5.85
N THR A 157 -18.28 20.20 4.95
CA THR A 157 -19.32 19.72 4.04
C THR A 157 -18.77 19.74 2.62
N VAL A 158 -18.74 18.58 1.96
CA VAL A 158 -18.35 18.43 0.56
C VAL A 158 -19.62 18.20 -0.25
N ARG A 159 -19.99 19.16 -1.11
CA ARG A 159 -21.16 19.08 -2.00
C ARG A 159 -20.72 18.81 -3.44
N PHE A 160 -21.45 17.93 -4.11
CA PHE A 160 -21.16 17.50 -5.47
C PHE A 160 -22.27 17.95 -6.44
N THR A 161 -21.91 18.42 -7.63
CA THR A 161 -22.85 18.79 -8.70
C THR A 161 -22.39 18.23 -10.05
N GLY A 162 -23.31 18.13 -11.00
CA GLY A 162 -23.04 17.62 -12.35
C GLY A 162 -23.28 16.12 -12.54
N GLU A 163 -23.21 15.32 -11.48
CA GLU A 163 -23.49 13.88 -11.55
C GLU A 163 -24.00 13.33 -10.20
N THR A 164 -24.32 12.03 -10.19
CA THR A 164 -24.51 11.24 -8.96
C THR A 164 -23.17 10.68 -8.51
N PHE A 165 -22.88 10.79 -7.22
CA PHE A 165 -21.64 10.31 -6.63
C PHE A 165 -21.91 9.16 -5.67
N GLU A 166 -20.90 8.35 -5.39
CA GLU A 166 -20.90 7.34 -4.33
C GLU A 166 -19.52 7.28 -3.69
N THR A 167 -19.45 6.72 -2.49
CA THR A 167 -18.22 6.58 -1.73
C THR A 167 -17.80 5.12 -1.69
N GLU A 168 -16.53 4.84 -1.99
CA GLU A 168 -15.88 3.55 -1.81
C GLU A 168 -14.80 3.65 -0.73
N ASP A 169 -14.63 2.56 0.02
CA ASP A 169 -13.53 2.40 0.94
C ASP A 169 -12.27 1.96 0.18
N HIS A 170 -11.41 2.90 -0.18
CA HIS A 170 -10.20 2.58 -0.93
C HIS A 170 -9.15 1.84 -0.12
N ARG A 171 -9.28 1.78 1.21
CA ARG A 171 -8.39 0.95 2.04
C ARG A 171 -8.46 -0.52 1.64
N ASN A 172 -9.55 -0.95 1.03
CA ASN A 172 -9.70 -2.28 0.45
C ASN A 172 -8.67 -2.57 -0.65
N TRP A 173 -8.25 -1.52 -1.36
CA TRP A 173 -7.26 -1.54 -2.44
C TRP A 173 -5.86 -1.12 -1.98
N SER A 174 -5.63 -1.03 -0.66
CA SER A 174 -4.41 -0.51 -0.03
C SER A 174 -4.18 0.99 -0.13
N ASP A 175 -5.16 1.80 -0.53
CA ASP A 175 -5.02 3.26 -0.45
C ASP A 175 -5.30 3.80 0.96
N ALA A 176 -4.80 4.99 1.29
CA ALA A 176 -5.04 5.68 2.57
C ALA A 176 -6.29 6.55 2.59
N SER A 177 -7.36 6.19 1.86
CA SER A 177 -8.54 7.04 1.72
C SER A 177 -9.88 6.30 1.64
N PHE A 178 -10.97 7.06 1.82
CA PHE A 178 -12.25 6.80 1.18
C PHE A 178 -12.33 7.70 -0.05
N LYS A 179 -12.83 7.18 -1.18
CA LYS A 179 -13.01 7.98 -2.40
C LYS A 179 -14.48 8.20 -2.65
N THR A 180 -14.92 9.46 -2.71
CA THR A 180 -16.22 9.83 -3.25
C THR A 180 -16.07 10.20 -4.73
N TYR A 181 -16.84 9.56 -5.59
CA TYR A 181 -16.65 9.61 -7.04
C TYR A 181 -17.92 9.48 -7.84
N CYS A 182 -17.82 9.85 -9.12
CA CYS A 182 -18.76 9.54 -10.18
C CYS A 182 -18.04 8.72 -11.28
N THR A 183 -18.74 8.03 -12.18
CA THR A 183 -20.17 7.67 -12.17
C THR A 183 -20.37 6.42 -11.27
N PRO A 184 -21.55 6.17 -10.66
CA PRO A 184 -21.77 4.99 -9.81
C PRO A 184 -21.40 3.67 -10.49
N ILE A 185 -20.71 2.78 -9.76
CA ILE A 185 -20.15 1.53 -10.26
C ILE A 185 -21.23 0.51 -10.68
N SER A 186 -22.45 0.69 -10.19
CA SER A 186 -23.61 -0.14 -10.53
C SER A 186 -24.17 0.13 -11.93
N LEU A 187 -23.81 1.27 -12.54
CA LEU A 187 -24.20 1.56 -13.93
C LEU A 187 -23.31 0.79 -14.91
N SER A 188 -23.79 0.62 -16.14
CA SER A 188 -23.03 -0.08 -17.18
C SER A 188 -21.72 0.64 -17.49
N PHE A 189 -20.63 -0.13 -17.60
CA PHE A 189 -19.31 0.32 -18.04
C PHE A 189 -18.68 -0.75 -18.95
N PRO A 190 -17.77 -0.38 -19.87
CA PRO A 190 -17.38 0.99 -20.22
C PRO A 190 -18.52 1.77 -20.90
N VAL A 191 -18.48 3.10 -20.85
CA VAL A 191 -19.45 4.02 -21.47
C VAL A 191 -18.77 4.79 -22.60
N THR A 192 -19.46 4.97 -23.73
CA THR A 192 -19.02 5.82 -24.82
C THR A 192 -19.36 7.29 -24.54
N VAL A 193 -18.35 8.16 -24.61
CA VAL A 193 -18.51 9.61 -24.75
C VAL A 193 -18.57 9.92 -26.24
N LEU A 194 -19.59 10.64 -26.70
CA LEU A 194 -19.80 10.97 -28.10
C LEU A 194 -19.17 12.31 -28.47
N ALA A 195 -18.88 12.49 -29.76
CA ALA A 195 -18.43 13.79 -30.27
C ALA A 195 -19.48 14.88 -29.99
N GLY A 196 -19.04 15.97 -29.38
CA GLY A 196 -19.89 17.09 -28.98
C GLY A 196 -20.41 17.00 -27.54
N ASP A 197 -20.29 15.86 -26.86
CA ASP A 197 -20.68 15.71 -25.46
C ASP A 197 -19.92 16.72 -24.58
N VAL A 198 -20.62 17.23 -23.58
CA VAL A 198 -20.10 18.17 -22.58
C VAL A 198 -20.27 17.55 -21.21
N ILE A 199 -19.20 17.55 -20.42
CA ILE A 199 -19.20 17.08 -19.04
C ILE A 199 -18.89 18.26 -18.15
N GLU A 200 -19.80 18.56 -17.23
CA GLU A 200 -19.70 19.67 -16.28
C GLU A 200 -19.93 19.16 -14.88
N GLN A 201 -19.00 19.45 -13.97
CA GLN A 201 -19.06 19.02 -12.58
C GLN A 201 -18.47 20.07 -11.67
N ALA A 202 -18.95 20.13 -10.44
CA ALA A 202 -18.28 20.89 -9.40
C ALA A 202 -18.32 20.18 -8.04
N VAL A 203 -17.30 20.47 -7.24
CA VAL A 203 -17.18 20.10 -5.84
C VAL A 203 -17.02 21.38 -5.04
N THR A 204 -17.87 21.57 -4.04
CA THR A 204 -17.79 22.70 -3.11
C THR A 204 -17.54 22.17 -1.70
N LEU A 205 -16.39 22.55 -1.13
CA LEU A 205 -16.05 22.34 0.27
C LEU A 205 -16.44 23.60 1.04
N SER A 206 -17.26 23.44 2.08
CA SER A 206 -17.57 24.51 3.03
C SER A 206 -17.15 24.07 4.42
N LEU A 207 -16.41 24.93 5.12
CA LEU A 207 -15.98 24.70 6.49
C LEU A 207 -16.90 25.44 7.46
N SER A 208 -17.38 24.75 8.48
CA SER A 208 -18.12 25.33 9.60
C SER A 208 -17.34 25.11 10.88
N ALA A 209 -16.89 26.21 11.49
CA ALA A 209 -16.12 26.18 12.73
C ALA A 209 -16.89 26.89 13.86
N PRO A 210 -16.85 26.39 15.11
CA PRO A 210 -17.06 27.25 16.27
C PRO A 210 -15.99 28.36 16.30
N PRO A 211 -16.27 29.51 16.94
CA PRO A 211 -15.31 30.63 16.99
C PRO A 211 -13.95 30.16 17.51
N PRO A 212 -12.84 30.66 16.95
CA PRO A 212 -11.52 30.10 17.20
C PRO A 212 -11.17 30.21 18.69
N ALA A 213 -10.85 29.07 19.31
CA ALA A 213 -10.05 29.07 20.52
C ALA A 213 -8.63 29.44 20.09
N SER A 214 -8.19 30.66 20.42
CA SER A 214 -6.82 31.11 20.15
C SER A 214 -5.83 30.22 20.90
N SER A 215 -5.26 29.24 20.20
CA SER A 215 -4.07 28.52 20.65
C SER A 215 -2.94 28.85 19.69
N PRO A 216 -1.79 29.35 20.17
CA PRO A 216 -0.65 29.55 19.31
C PRO A 216 -0.24 28.20 18.70
N ALA A 217 -0.05 28.17 17.38
CA ALA A 217 0.54 27.02 16.70
C ALA A 217 1.98 26.84 17.22
N THR A 218 2.17 25.92 18.15
CA THR A 218 3.51 25.47 18.54
C THR A 218 3.96 24.45 17.50
N SER A 219 5.09 24.71 16.83
CA SER A 219 5.76 23.68 16.01
C SER A 219 6.14 22.52 16.93
N GLN A 220 5.46 21.38 16.79
CA GLN A 220 5.88 20.15 17.44
C GLN A 220 7.21 19.70 16.82
N PRO A 221 8.18 19.22 17.61
CA PRO A 221 9.39 18.64 17.05
C PRO A 221 9.03 17.40 16.22
N ASN A 222 9.80 17.14 15.16
CA ASN A 222 9.73 15.84 14.47
C ASN A 222 10.06 14.74 15.48
N ALA A 223 9.08 13.93 15.86
CA ALA A 223 9.25 12.97 16.94
C ALA A 223 8.78 11.57 16.52
N ILE A 224 9.56 10.57 16.94
CA ILE A 224 9.16 9.18 16.98
C ILE A 224 8.91 8.83 18.45
N THR A 225 7.73 8.29 18.74
CA THR A 225 7.37 7.81 20.07
C THR A 225 7.39 6.29 20.06
N VAL A 226 8.28 5.69 20.85
CA VAL A 226 8.42 4.24 20.96
C VAL A 226 7.40 3.70 21.98
N HIS A 227 6.62 2.68 21.60
CA HIS A 227 5.68 2.05 22.54
C HIS A 227 6.40 1.14 23.55
N PRO A 228 5.79 0.85 24.72
CA PRO A 228 6.42 0.04 25.77
C PRO A 228 6.82 -1.37 25.32
N ALA A 229 7.89 -1.96 25.91
CA ALA A 229 8.41 -3.28 25.54
C ALA A 229 7.37 -4.42 25.60
N ALA A 230 6.36 -4.32 26.47
CA ALA A 230 5.28 -5.30 26.57
C ALA A 230 4.41 -5.39 25.30
N THR A 231 4.52 -4.44 24.36
CA THR A 231 3.76 -4.41 23.11
C THR A 231 4.52 -4.99 21.92
N ARG A 232 5.70 -5.61 22.13
CA ARG A 232 6.47 -6.19 21.02
C ARG A 232 5.70 -7.31 20.32
N GLN A 233 5.82 -7.37 19.01
CA GLN A 233 5.21 -8.40 18.16
C GLN A 233 6.29 -9.25 17.49
N PRO A 234 6.03 -10.52 17.15
CA PRO A 234 6.94 -11.29 16.31
C PRO A 234 7.18 -10.58 14.98
N LEU A 235 8.42 -10.54 14.51
CA LEU A 235 8.73 -10.11 13.15
C LEU A 235 8.23 -11.21 12.19
N PRO A 236 7.42 -10.88 11.17
CA PRO A 236 6.98 -11.85 10.18
C PRO A 236 8.16 -12.52 9.46
N ARG A 237 8.00 -13.77 9.07
CA ARG A 237 8.99 -14.49 8.26
C ARG A 237 9.09 -13.82 6.89
N ILE A 238 10.28 -13.35 6.52
CA ILE A 238 10.52 -12.62 5.26
C ILE A 238 11.03 -13.59 4.20
N GLY A 239 10.40 -13.55 3.02
CA GLY A 239 10.82 -14.31 1.84
C GLY A 239 10.73 -13.48 0.57
N PHE A 240 11.18 -14.07 -0.54
CA PHE A 240 11.26 -13.39 -1.84
C PHE A 240 10.67 -14.23 -2.96
N GLN A 241 10.29 -13.63 -4.08
CA GLN A 241 9.88 -14.37 -5.27
C GLN A 241 11.10 -14.78 -6.09
N ILE A 242 11.04 -15.97 -6.68
CA ILE A 242 11.95 -16.37 -7.75
C ILE A 242 11.59 -15.56 -9.00
N ASP A 243 12.62 -15.15 -9.74
CA ASP A 243 12.49 -14.35 -10.95
C ASP A 243 11.55 -15.01 -11.97
N ALA A 244 10.53 -14.27 -12.39
CA ALA A 244 9.45 -14.83 -13.22
C ALA A 244 9.90 -15.23 -14.63
N ASP A 245 11.03 -14.71 -15.10
CA ASP A 245 11.61 -15.02 -16.40
C ASP A 245 12.50 -16.27 -16.40
N GLY A 246 12.63 -16.95 -15.24
CA GLY A 246 13.37 -18.20 -15.11
C GLY A 246 14.89 -18.03 -15.03
N HIS A 247 15.37 -16.85 -14.66
CA HIS A 247 16.79 -16.65 -14.37
C HIS A 247 17.27 -17.60 -13.25
N GLU A 248 18.35 -18.33 -13.54
CA GLU A 248 19.02 -19.18 -12.56
C GLU A 248 20.16 -18.38 -11.93
N LEU A 249 20.19 -18.36 -10.59
CA LEU A 249 21.14 -17.57 -9.83
C LEU A 249 22.59 -17.96 -10.14
N THR A 250 23.44 -16.95 -10.31
CA THR A 250 24.88 -17.16 -10.52
C THR A 250 25.63 -17.40 -9.20
N ASP A 251 26.86 -17.90 -9.31
CA ASP A 251 27.78 -18.05 -8.16
C ASP A 251 28.10 -16.71 -7.46
N GLN A 252 27.92 -15.58 -8.13
CA GLN A 252 28.10 -14.24 -7.56
C GLN A 252 26.83 -13.74 -6.82
N GLU A 253 25.66 -14.10 -7.32
CA GLU A 253 24.36 -13.67 -6.76
C GLU A 253 24.00 -14.46 -5.50
N ILE A 254 24.29 -15.78 -5.49
CA ILE A 254 23.96 -16.68 -4.38
C ILE A 254 24.49 -16.19 -3.03
N PRO A 255 25.78 -15.80 -2.86
CA PRO A 255 26.29 -15.33 -1.58
C PRO A 255 25.60 -14.06 -1.06
N LEU A 256 25.23 -13.14 -1.96
CA LEU A 256 24.52 -11.91 -1.59
C LEU A 256 23.11 -12.25 -1.09
N LEU A 257 22.35 -13.01 -1.88
CA LEU A 257 20.98 -13.37 -1.53
C LEU A 257 20.91 -14.27 -0.29
N ARG A 258 21.87 -15.19 -0.11
CA ARG A 258 21.95 -16.03 1.10
C ARG A 258 22.22 -15.20 2.36
N ALA A 259 22.96 -14.09 2.25
CA ALA A 259 23.24 -13.21 3.39
C ALA A 259 22.00 -12.51 3.95
N LEU A 260 20.88 -12.49 3.20
CA LEU A 260 19.60 -11.97 3.67
C LEU A 260 18.80 -12.98 4.50
N GLU A 261 19.27 -14.22 4.61
CA GLU A 261 18.62 -15.32 5.35
C GLU A 261 17.11 -15.47 5.02
N PRO A 262 16.72 -15.58 3.73
CA PRO A 262 15.31 -15.69 3.37
C PRO A 262 14.65 -16.91 4.03
N ALA A 263 13.52 -16.69 4.69
CA ALA A 263 12.73 -17.77 5.28
C ALA A 263 12.13 -18.69 4.21
N HIS A 264 11.67 -18.08 3.11
CA HIS A 264 11.10 -18.80 1.97
C HIS A 264 11.39 -18.11 0.64
N LEU A 265 11.37 -18.90 -0.43
CA LEU A 265 11.25 -18.42 -1.80
C LEU A 265 9.89 -18.81 -2.37
N ARG A 266 9.23 -17.90 -3.08
CA ARG A 266 7.99 -18.19 -3.78
C ARG A 266 8.24 -18.42 -5.26
N THR A 267 7.59 -19.42 -5.85
CA THR A 267 7.56 -19.62 -7.31
C THR A 267 6.12 -19.75 -7.79
N ASP A 268 5.78 -19.06 -8.87
CA ASP A 268 4.47 -19.09 -9.51
C ASP A 268 4.47 -20.17 -10.60
N ILE A 269 3.56 -21.15 -10.49
CA ILE A 269 3.52 -22.34 -11.36
C ILE A 269 2.11 -22.51 -11.90
N ASP A 270 1.97 -22.50 -13.23
CA ASP A 270 0.78 -23.03 -13.89
C ASP A 270 0.73 -24.54 -13.69
N ALA A 271 -0.21 -25.01 -12.87
CA ALA A 271 -0.33 -26.43 -12.54
C ALA A 271 -0.73 -27.26 -13.77
N ALA A 272 -1.38 -26.70 -14.80
CA ALA A 272 -1.69 -27.46 -16.00
C ALA A 272 -0.48 -27.62 -16.95
N SER A 273 0.59 -26.86 -16.72
CA SER A 273 1.76 -26.84 -17.58
C SER A 273 2.52 -28.18 -17.56
N PRO A 274 2.91 -28.74 -18.72
CA PRO A 274 3.83 -29.88 -18.78
C PRO A 274 5.19 -29.62 -18.13
N LEU A 275 5.55 -28.35 -17.90
CA LEU A 275 6.79 -27.93 -17.25
C LEU A 275 6.65 -27.72 -15.74
N ALA A 276 5.46 -27.88 -15.16
CA ALA A 276 5.18 -27.51 -13.77
C ALA A 276 6.10 -28.22 -12.76
N LEU A 277 6.33 -29.53 -12.91
CA LEU A 277 7.29 -30.25 -12.07
C LEU A 277 8.74 -29.78 -12.26
N SER A 278 9.13 -29.39 -13.47
CA SER A 278 10.48 -28.84 -13.70
C SER A 278 10.66 -27.47 -13.07
N GLN A 279 9.62 -26.63 -13.09
CA GLN A 279 9.59 -25.33 -12.41
C GLN A 279 9.65 -25.51 -10.89
N LEU A 280 8.90 -26.45 -10.33
CA LEU A 280 8.98 -26.81 -8.92
C LEU A 280 10.41 -27.24 -8.54
N ASN A 281 11.03 -28.10 -9.34
CA ASN A 281 12.40 -28.59 -9.08
C ASN A 281 13.45 -27.48 -9.18
N SER A 282 13.34 -26.55 -10.15
CA SER A 282 14.18 -25.35 -10.21
C SER A 282 13.99 -24.50 -8.96
N GLY A 283 12.74 -24.28 -8.54
CA GLY A 283 12.42 -23.55 -7.31
C GLY A 283 13.05 -24.18 -6.07
N LEU A 284 12.95 -25.51 -5.93
CA LEU A 284 13.57 -26.26 -4.83
C LEU A 284 15.10 -26.15 -4.86
N HIS A 285 15.70 -26.19 -6.05
CA HIS A 285 17.14 -26.03 -6.22
C HIS A 285 17.61 -24.64 -5.75
N GLN A 286 16.94 -23.57 -6.19
CA GLN A 286 17.27 -22.21 -5.78
C GLN A 286 17.01 -21.98 -4.29
N ALA A 287 15.91 -22.49 -3.74
CA ALA A 287 15.61 -22.41 -2.31
C ALA A 287 16.72 -23.07 -1.47
N ARG A 288 17.19 -24.25 -1.86
CA ARG A 288 18.33 -24.93 -1.21
C ARG A 288 19.62 -24.15 -1.35
N ALA A 289 19.88 -23.55 -2.51
CA ALA A 289 21.06 -22.72 -2.71
C ALA A 289 21.07 -21.52 -1.75
N LEU A 290 19.91 -20.95 -1.42
CA LEU A 290 19.79 -19.83 -0.49
C LEU A 290 19.55 -20.25 0.97
N GLY A 291 19.41 -21.54 1.26
CA GLY A 291 19.10 -22.04 2.61
C GLY A 291 17.67 -21.77 3.06
N ALA A 292 16.75 -21.51 2.12
CA ALA A 292 15.35 -21.19 2.34
C ALA A 292 14.43 -22.41 2.11
N GLN A 293 13.18 -22.29 2.56
CA GLN A 293 12.09 -23.17 2.15
C GLN A 293 11.46 -22.69 0.83
N LEU A 294 10.71 -23.54 0.14
CA LEU A 294 9.94 -23.17 -1.04
C LEU A 294 8.46 -22.97 -0.70
N VAL A 295 7.84 -21.98 -1.33
CA VAL A 295 6.39 -21.75 -1.37
C VAL A 295 5.92 -21.80 -2.82
N PRO A 296 5.46 -22.97 -3.30
CA PRO A 296 4.86 -23.08 -4.63
C PRO A 296 3.48 -22.43 -4.64
N ALA A 297 3.29 -21.43 -5.50
CA ALA A 297 2.00 -20.83 -5.82
C ALA A 297 1.46 -21.47 -7.10
N LEU A 298 0.53 -22.41 -6.92
CA LEU A 298 -0.07 -23.19 -8.01
C LEU A 298 -1.32 -22.49 -8.54
N PHE A 299 -1.33 -22.21 -9.83
CA PHE A 299 -2.50 -21.77 -10.58
C PHE A 299 -3.18 -22.99 -11.19
N VAL A 300 -4.38 -23.32 -10.70
CA VAL A 300 -5.06 -24.59 -10.97
C VAL A 300 -6.26 -24.35 -11.86
N THR A 301 -6.31 -25.05 -13.00
CA THR A 301 -7.46 -25.00 -13.91
C THR A 301 -8.44 -26.14 -13.61
N SER A 302 -7.91 -27.33 -13.32
CA SER A 302 -8.66 -28.52 -12.92
C SER A 302 -8.04 -29.13 -11.66
N PRO A 303 -8.82 -29.63 -10.69
CA PRO A 303 -8.29 -30.34 -9.52
C PRO A 303 -7.32 -31.49 -9.83
N THR A 304 -7.44 -32.12 -11.02
CA THR A 304 -6.53 -33.17 -11.49
C THR A 304 -5.12 -32.68 -11.82
N ASP A 305 -4.94 -31.37 -12.04
CA ASP A 305 -3.63 -30.77 -12.31
C ASP A 305 -2.70 -30.94 -11.10
N LEU A 306 -3.27 -31.18 -9.91
CA LEU A 306 -2.53 -31.41 -8.67
C LEU A 306 -1.92 -32.82 -8.59
N ASP A 307 -2.40 -33.78 -9.37
CA ASP A 307 -1.98 -35.19 -9.28
C ASP A 307 -0.48 -35.34 -9.59
N GLN A 308 0.09 -34.48 -10.43
CA GLN A 308 1.52 -34.54 -10.74
C GLN A 308 2.42 -34.23 -9.53
N PHE A 309 1.88 -33.58 -8.49
CA PHE A 309 2.61 -33.22 -7.27
C PHE A 309 2.37 -34.20 -6.11
N SER A 310 1.61 -35.28 -6.30
CA SER A 310 1.27 -36.22 -5.21
C SER A 310 2.46 -37.05 -4.74
N ASP A 311 3.41 -37.33 -5.65
CA ASP A 311 4.47 -38.32 -5.46
C ASP A 311 5.86 -37.66 -5.39
N LEU A 312 5.97 -36.54 -4.68
CA LEU A 312 7.26 -35.88 -4.47
C LEU A 312 8.18 -36.71 -3.56
N PRO A 313 9.50 -36.74 -3.84
CA PRO A 313 10.48 -37.30 -2.92
C PRO A 313 10.36 -36.66 -1.53
N GLU A 314 10.52 -37.44 -0.46
CA GLU A 314 10.35 -36.96 0.92
C GLU A 314 11.25 -35.76 1.25
N ALA A 315 12.46 -35.74 0.70
CA ALA A 315 13.39 -34.62 0.87
C ALA A 315 12.89 -33.33 0.19
N ASP A 316 12.22 -33.43 -0.95
CA ASP A 316 11.61 -32.31 -1.66
C ASP A 316 10.37 -31.81 -0.91
N ALA A 317 9.51 -32.72 -0.47
CA ALA A 317 8.33 -32.38 0.31
C ALA A 317 8.67 -31.66 1.63
N ARG A 318 9.78 -32.02 2.29
CA ARG A 318 10.29 -31.34 3.51
C ARG A 318 10.92 -29.97 3.24
N SER A 319 11.26 -29.67 1.99
CA SER A 319 11.76 -28.36 1.55
C SER A 319 10.64 -27.39 1.16
N ILE A 320 9.37 -27.77 1.33
CA ILE A 320 8.20 -26.93 1.05
C ILE A 320 7.63 -26.41 2.38
N ASP A 321 7.55 -25.09 2.55
CA ASP A 321 6.95 -24.48 3.75
C ASP A 321 5.42 -24.63 3.73
N HIS A 322 4.80 -24.24 2.62
CA HIS A 322 3.38 -24.39 2.35
C HIS A 322 3.09 -24.24 0.85
N TRP A 323 1.94 -24.76 0.43
CA TRP A 323 1.42 -24.61 -0.93
C TRP A 323 0.41 -23.48 -0.96
N LEU A 324 0.50 -22.56 -1.92
CA LEU A 324 -0.54 -21.58 -2.21
C LEU A 324 -1.33 -22.02 -3.43
N LEU A 325 -2.65 -22.11 -3.31
CA LEU A 325 -3.54 -22.63 -4.35
C LEU A 325 -4.40 -21.47 -4.85
N PHE A 326 -4.34 -21.18 -6.15
CA PHE A 326 -5.16 -20.18 -6.81
C PHE A 326 -5.94 -20.82 -7.94
N ASP A 327 -7.24 -20.56 -8.01
CA ASP A 327 -8.09 -21.07 -9.08
C ASP A 327 -7.97 -20.16 -10.30
N ALA A 328 -7.74 -20.72 -11.49
CA ALA A 328 -7.64 -19.94 -12.72
C ALA A 328 -8.99 -19.29 -13.13
N ASN A 329 -10.10 -19.77 -12.58
CA ASN A 329 -11.46 -19.35 -12.93
C ASN A 329 -12.17 -18.59 -11.80
N ALA A 330 -11.55 -18.43 -10.63
CA ALA A 330 -12.13 -17.71 -9.50
C ALA A 330 -11.13 -16.70 -8.90
N LYS A 331 -11.65 -15.55 -8.48
CA LYS A 331 -10.82 -14.48 -7.87
C LYS A 331 -10.35 -14.85 -6.47
N VAL A 332 -11.09 -15.70 -5.77
CA VAL A 332 -10.74 -16.24 -4.45
C VAL A 332 -10.77 -17.78 -4.52
N THR A 333 -9.78 -18.43 -3.91
CA THR A 333 -9.63 -19.89 -3.87
C THR A 333 -10.87 -20.53 -3.26
N PRO A 334 -11.60 -21.38 -3.99
CA PRO A 334 -12.78 -22.04 -3.46
C PRO A 334 -12.38 -23.18 -2.51
N SER A 335 -13.21 -23.39 -1.48
CA SER A 335 -13.14 -24.52 -0.54
C SER A 335 -12.94 -25.89 -1.22
N SER A 336 -13.62 -26.12 -2.35
CA SER A 336 -13.49 -27.35 -3.12
C SER A 336 -12.07 -27.60 -3.63
N LEU A 337 -11.33 -26.56 -3.97
CA LEU A 337 -9.94 -26.65 -4.42
C LEU A 337 -9.00 -26.96 -3.24
N ILE A 338 -9.22 -26.33 -2.08
CA ILE A 338 -8.48 -26.66 -0.85
C ILE A 338 -8.67 -28.14 -0.46
N ALA A 339 -9.92 -28.62 -0.51
CA ALA A 339 -10.22 -30.02 -0.25
C ALA A 339 -9.58 -30.98 -1.28
N ALA A 340 -9.50 -30.58 -2.55
CA ALA A 340 -8.83 -31.35 -3.58
C ALA A 340 -7.31 -31.42 -3.36
N ALA A 341 -6.68 -30.27 -3.05
CA ALA A 341 -5.27 -30.20 -2.72
C ALA A 341 -4.92 -31.06 -1.50
N ARG A 342 -5.76 -31.09 -0.47
CA ARG A 342 -5.54 -31.98 0.69
C ARG A 342 -5.53 -33.46 0.33
N ARG A 343 -6.36 -33.87 -0.65
CA ARG A 343 -6.39 -35.26 -1.14
C ARG A 343 -5.16 -35.59 -1.99
N ALA A 344 -4.75 -34.67 -2.87
CA ALA A 344 -3.64 -34.88 -3.79
C ALA A 344 -2.27 -34.79 -3.10
N LEU A 345 -2.05 -33.76 -2.28
CA LEU A 345 -0.75 -33.46 -1.64
C LEU A 345 -0.57 -34.16 -0.29
N GLY A 346 -1.64 -34.77 0.23
CA GLY A 346 -1.64 -35.51 1.48
C GLY A 346 -1.97 -34.67 2.72
N PRO A 347 -2.27 -35.34 3.85
CA PRO A 347 -2.80 -34.70 5.06
C PRO A 347 -1.79 -33.85 5.83
N SER A 348 -0.49 -34.04 5.60
CA SER A 348 0.58 -33.28 6.26
C SER A 348 1.01 -32.02 5.51
N ALA A 349 0.60 -31.87 4.24
CA ALA A 349 0.91 -30.67 3.47
C ALA A 349 0.22 -29.46 4.11
N VAL A 350 0.92 -28.34 4.27
CA VAL A 350 0.31 -27.07 4.69
C VAL A 350 -0.26 -26.40 3.44
N ILE A 351 -1.56 -26.13 3.43
CA ILE A 351 -2.29 -25.67 2.24
C ILE A 351 -2.91 -24.31 2.51
N GLY A 352 -2.53 -23.35 1.69
CA GLY A 352 -3.06 -22.00 1.66
C GLY A 352 -3.97 -21.73 0.49
N GLY A 353 -4.90 -20.80 0.69
CA GLY A 353 -5.72 -20.20 -0.35
C GLY A 353 -5.93 -18.73 -0.07
N GLY A 354 -6.88 -18.12 -0.77
CA GLY A 354 -7.17 -16.70 -0.68
C GLY A 354 -7.17 -16.13 -2.08
N THR A 355 -6.38 -15.12 -2.36
CA THR A 355 -6.33 -14.53 -3.70
C THR A 355 -4.90 -14.21 -4.12
N ASN A 356 -4.60 -14.39 -5.40
CA ASN A 356 -3.38 -13.85 -6.00
C ASN A 356 -3.56 -12.37 -6.39
N LEU A 357 -4.71 -11.77 -6.08
CA LEU A 357 -5.12 -10.41 -6.43
C LEU A 357 -5.04 -9.50 -5.19
N TYR A 358 -5.88 -8.47 -5.13
CA TYR A 358 -5.86 -7.48 -4.06
C TYR A 358 -6.69 -7.97 -2.86
N PHE A 359 -6.49 -7.32 -1.70
CA PHE A 359 -7.30 -7.57 -0.52
C PHE A 359 -8.81 -7.36 -0.78
N THR A 360 -9.17 -6.47 -1.71
CA THR A 360 -10.55 -6.25 -2.15
C THR A 360 -11.28 -7.53 -2.54
N GLU A 361 -10.68 -8.39 -3.37
CA GLU A 361 -11.30 -9.64 -3.80
C GLU A 361 -11.57 -10.55 -2.60
N LEU A 362 -10.58 -10.69 -1.72
CA LEU A 362 -10.69 -11.48 -0.50
C LEU A 362 -11.77 -10.95 0.46
N ASN A 363 -11.88 -9.63 0.59
CA ASN A 363 -12.85 -9.02 1.50
C ASN A 363 -14.28 -9.10 0.96
N ARG A 364 -14.45 -9.06 -0.37
CA ARG A 364 -15.75 -9.21 -1.06
C ARG A 364 -16.22 -10.67 -1.11
N ASP A 365 -15.32 -11.61 -1.35
CA ASP A 365 -15.62 -13.04 -1.44
C ASP A 365 -14.86 -13.82 -0.36
N ARG A 366 -15.33 -13.66 0.90
CA ARG A 366 -14.61 -14.19 2.07
C ARG A 366 -14.64 -15.72 2.07
N PRO A 367 -13.49 -16.40 2.15
CA PRO A 367 -13.43 -17.86 2.16
C PRO A 367 -14.06 -18.42 3.44
N ALA A 368 -14.57 -19.64 3.36
CA ALA A 368 -15.04 -20.35 4.55
C ALA A 368 -13.86 -20.57 5.52
N GLN A 369 -13.99 -20.07 6.75
CA GLN A 369 -12.90 -19.91 7.73
C GLN A 369 -12.20 -21.20 8.21
N ALA A 370 -12.61 -22.39 7.76
CA ALA A 370 -12.30 -23.67 8.41
C ALA A 370 -11.44 -24.66 7.60
N GLU A 371 -11.00 -24.33 6.37
CA GLU A 371 -10.41 -25.35 5.47
C GLU A 371 -8.95 -25.11 5.07
N ALA A 372 -8.47 -23.87 5.05
CA ALA A 372 -7.09 -23.53 4.69
C ALA A 372 -6.23 -23.27 5.93
N ASP A 373 -4.96 -23.67 5.87
CA ASP A 373 -3.96 -23.43 6.92
C ASP A 373 -3.38 -22.01 6.82
N ILE A 374 -3.36 -21.46 5.61
CA ILE A 374 -2.85 -20.11 5.28
C ILE A 374 -3.93 -19.33 4.52
N LEU A 375 -4.12 -18.07 4.89
CA LEU A 375 -4.82 -17.07 4.09
C LEU A 375 -3.79 -16.17 3.40
N SER A 376 -3.86 -16.07 2.08
CA SER A 376 -2.92 -15.30 1.27
C SER A 376 -3.62 -14.25 0.40
N PHE A 377 -2.98 -13.08 0.29
CA PHE A 377 -3.38 -11.98 -0.61
C PHE A 377 -2.16 -11.12 -0.96
N SER A 378 -2.23 -10.38 -2.08
CA SER A 378 -1.17 -9.46 -2.48
C SER A 378 -1.46 -8.01 -2.09
N ILE A 379 -0.40 -7.20 -1.94
CA ILE A 379 -0.50 -5.76 -1.68
C ILE A 379 0.40 -4.99 -2.65
N ASN A 380 -0.13 -3.88 -3.16
CA ASN A 380 0.66 -2.83 -3.80
C ASN A 380 0.01 -1.46 -3.48
N PRO A 381 0.77 -0.36 -3.48
CA PRO A 381 0.25 0.97 -3.14
C PRO A 381 -0.25 1.79 -4.35
N GLN A 382 -0.41 1.21 -5.55
CA GLN A 382 -0.54 1.99 -6.81
C GLN A 382 -1.83 1.77 -7.61
N VAL A 383 -2.89 1.24 -6.99
CA VAL A 383 -4.13 0.91 -7.71
C VAL A 383 -4.78 2.14 -8.35
N HIS A 384 -4.80 3.28 -7.66
CA HIS A 384 -5.53 4.47 -8.12
C HIS A 384 -4.64 5.67 -8.48
N ALA A 385 -3.48 5.79 -7.84
CA ALA A 385 -2.49 6.81 -8.13
C ALA A 385 -1.09 6.27 -7.82
N SER A 386 -0.08 6.86 -8.46
CA SER A 386 1.27 6.28 -8.54
C SER A 386 2.38 7.25 -8.17
N ASP A 387 2.06 8.49 -7.81
CA ASP A 387 3.04 9.48 -7.37
C ASP A 387 3.65 9.12 -5.99
N ASP A 388 4.77 9.76 -5.66
CA ASP A 388 5.56 9.44 -4.48
C ASP A 388 4.82 9.71 -3.17
N GLU A 389 4.03 10.79 -3.11
CA GLU A 389 3.24 11.14 -1.94
C GLU A 389 2.15 10.09 -1.69
N THR A 390 1.42 9.70 -2.74
CA THR A 390 0.39 8.65 -2.65
C THR A 390 0.96 7.34 -2.13
N ILE A 391 2.08 6.84 -2.68
CA ILE A 391 2.59 5.53 -2.26
C ILE A 391 3.10 5.52 -0.82
N VAL A 392 3.59 6.67 -0.32
CA VAL A 392 4.01 6.85 1.07
C VAL A 392 2.80 6.89 1.99
N LEU A 393 1.78 7.69 1.67
CA LEU A 393 0.54 7.75 2.45
C LEU A 393 -0.13 6.37 2.59
N ASN A 394 -0.10 5.58 1.51
CA ASN A 394 -0.70 4.25 1.44
C ASN A 394 -0.04 3.21 2.37
N LEU A 395 1.17 3.45 2.89
CA LEU A 395 1.88 2.52 3.79
C LEU A 395 1.07 2.18 5.05
N ALA A 396 0.49 3.19 5.69
CA ALA A 396 -0.22 3.00 6.95
C ALA A 396 -1.49 2.14 6.80
N THR A 397 -2.04 2.06 5.59
CA THR A 397 -3.17 1.17 5.29
C THR A 397 -2.79 -0.30 5.40
N GLN A 398 -1.51 -0.67 5.24
CA GLN A 398 -1.08 -2.07 5.37
C GLN A 398 -1.36 -2.63 6.78
N ALA A 399 -1.23 -1.80 7.83
CA ALA A 399 -1.60 -2.19 9.20
C ALA A 399 -3.11 -2.39 9.36
N VAL A 400 -3.92 -1.55 8.70
CA VAL A 400 -5.38 -1.66 8.67
C VAL A 400 -5.81 -2.95 7.96
N ILE A 401 -5.20 -3.25 6.80
CA ILE A 401 -5.43 -4.48 6.06
C ILE A 401 -5.03 -5.70 6.90
N ALA A 402 -3.85 -5.70 7.50
CA ALA A 402 -3.39 -6.81 8.33
C ALA A 402 -4.34 -7.08 9.52
N ALA A 403 -4.90 -6.03 10.13
CA ALA A 403 -5.89 -6.17 11.20
C ALA A 403 -7.22 -6.75 10.68
N ASN A 404 -7.73 -6.27 9.53
CA ASN A 404 -8.96 -6.78 8.94
C ASN A 404 -8.80 -8.21 8.40
N ALA A 405 -7.63 -8.54 7.87
CA ALA A 405 -7.30 -9.90 7.44
C ALA A 405 -7.35 -10.90 8.60
N ARG A 406 -6.96 -10.49 9.82
CA ARG A 406 -7.10 -11.30 11.04
C ARG A 406 -8.56 -11.61 11.37
N ASP A 407 -9.47 -10.68 11.16
CA ASP A 407 -10.91 -10.91 11.36
C ASP A 407 -11.50 -11.84 10.29
N ILE A 408 -10.90 -11.90 9.10
CA ILE A 408 -11.34 -12.76 7.99
C ILE A 408 -10.77 -14.18 8.11
N CYS A 409 -9.50 -14.33 8.52
CA CYS A 409 -8.75 -15.58 8.36
C CYS A 409 -9.15 -16.73 9.31
N GLY A 410 -9.95 -16.46 10.35
CA GLY A 410 -10.25 -17.45 11.37
C GLY A 410 -8.96 -17.99 12.01
N ALA A 411 -8.79 -19.31 12.00
CA ALA A 411 -7.63 -19.98 12.58
C ALA A 411 -6.39 -20.02 11.67
N ALA A 412 -6.53 -19.62 10.40
CA ALA A 412 -5.41 -19.64 9.45
C ALA A 412 -4.32 -18.63 9.83
N ARG A 413 -3.09 -18.92 9.39
CA ARG A 413 -1.99 -17.95 9.42
C ARG A 413 -2.10 -17.02 8.21
N ILE A 414 -1.67 -15.77 8.36
CA ILE A 414 -1.76 -14.78 7.28
C ILE A 414 -0.41 -14.68 6.59
N SER A 415 -0.41 -14.88 5.26
CA SER A 415 0.76 -14.67 4.41
C SER A 415 0.45 -13.53 3.43
N VAL A 416 1.18 -12.43 3.48
CA VAL A 416 1.02 -11.36 2.48
C VAL A 416 1.98 -11.65 1.34
N SER A 417 1.45 -12.13 0.22
CA SER A 417 2.25 -12.72 -0.86
C SER A 417 1.70 -12.41 -2.25
N PRO A 418 2.38 -11.60 -3.09
CA PRO A 418 3.55 -10.78 -2.75
C PRO A 418 3.19 -9.34 -2.38
N VAL A 419 4.15 -8.64 -1.79
CA VAL A 419 4.17 -7.18 -1.64
C VAL A 419 5.10 -6.59 -2.69
N THR A 420 4.57 -5.70 -3.53
CA THR A 420 5.30 -5.06 -4.62
C THR A 420 5.00 -3.56 -4.68
N LEU A 421 5.88 -2.77 -5.29
CA LEU A 421 5.59 -1.34 -5.55
C LEU A 421 4.53 -1.19 -6.64
N ARG A 422 4.71 -1.86 -7.78
CA ARG A 422 3.74 -1.88 -8.89
C ARG A 422 2.80 -3.09 -8.80
N PRO A 423 1.55 -2.99 -9.28
CA PRO A 423 0.73 -4.17 -9.52
C PRO A 423 1.46 -5.13 -10.47
N ARG A 424 1.40 -6.43 -10.19
CA ARG A 424 2.01 -7.45 -11.06
C ARG A 424 1.27 -7.61 -12.39
N PHE A 425 -0.03 -7.33 -12.37
CA PHE A 425 -0.92 -7.29 -13.52
C PHE A 425 -2.21 -6.60 -13.10
N ASN A 426 -3.07 -6.27 -14.06
CA ASN A 426 -4.38 -5.70 -13.81
C ASN A 426 -5.47 -6.78 -13.88
N PRO A 427 -6.02 -7.24 -12.73
CA PRO A 427 -7.05 -8.28 -12.71
C PRO A 427 -8.43 -7.81 -13.16
N ASN A 428 -8.59 -6.50 -13.43
CA ASN A 428 -9.85 -5.89 -13.83
C ASN A 428 -9.78 -5.32 -15.26
N ALA A 429 -8.68 -5.54 -15.99
CA ALA A 429 -8.57 -5.14 -17.39
C ALA A 429 -9.63 -5.88 -18.22
N THR A 430 -10.34 -5.13 -19.07
CA THR A 430 -11.33 -5.67 -20.01
C THR A 430 -10.63 -6.23 -21.25
N ASP A 431 -9.55 -5.57 -21.67
CA ASP A 431 -8.64 -5.97 -22.73
C ASP A 431 -7.19 -5.89 -22.23
N PRO A 432 -6.68 -6.94 -21.56
CA PRO A 432 -5.35 -6.95 -20.94
C PRO A 432 -4.19 -6.66 -21.91
N GLU A 433 -4.33 -7.03 -23.19
CA GLU A 433 -3.30 -6.80 -24.22
C GLU A 433 -3.14 -5.31 -24.56
N LEU A 434 -4.15 -4.49 -24.24
CA LEU A 434 -4.14 -3.04 -24.43
C LEU A 434 -3.96 -2.27 -23.11
N ASP A 435 -3.59 -2.94 -22.02
CA ASP A 435 -3.29 -2.28 -20.75
C ASP A 435 -1.83 -1.80 -20.69
N PHE A 436 -1.57 -0.66 -21.32
CA PHE A 436 -0.21 -0.10 -21.41
C PHE A 436 0.22 0.61 -20.13
N SER A 437 1.52 0.60 -19.86
CA SER A 437 2.15 1.39 -18.79
C SER A 437 2.05 2.90 -19.07
N ASN A 438 1.90 3.72 -18.03
CA ASN A 438 2.02 5.18 -18.13
C ASN A 438 3.50 5.65 -18.22
N THR A 439 4.45 4.72 -18.08
CA THR A 439 5.89 4.99 -18.12
C THR A 439 6.54 4.18 -19.25
N PRO A 440 7.75 4.54 -19.69
CA PRO A 440 8.49 3.72 -20.66
C PRO A 440 8.82 2.31 -20.16
N LEU A 441 8.88 2.11 -18.83
CA LEU A 441 9.14 0.81 -18.21
C LEU A 441 7.93 -0.14 -18.34
N PRO A 442 8.16 -1.47 -18.31
CA PRO A 442 7.10 -2.48 -18.31
C PRO A 442 6.05 -2.19 -17.22
N PRO A 443 4.79 -2.62 -17.42
CA PRO A 443 3.68 -2.24 -16.54
C PRO A 443 3.88 -2.68 -15.09
N ASP A 444 4.62 -3.77 -14.84
CA ASP A 444 4.92 -4.35 -13.52
C ASP A 444 6.26 -3.91 -12.92
N VAL A 445 6.98 -2.98 -13.56
CA VAL A 445 8.30 -2.49 -13.10
C VAL A 445 8.20 -1.06 -12.54
N ASP A 446 8.77 -0.85 -11.36
CA ASP A 446 8.84 0.47 -10.72
C ASP A 446 10.28 0.98 -10.59
N ALA A 447 10.57 2.13 -11.19
CA ALA A 447 11.91 2.74 -11.12
C ALA A 447 12.35 3.07 -9.68
N ARG A 448 11.41 3.23 -8.74
CA ARG A 448 11.72 3.53 -7.34
C ARG A 448 12.33 2.34 -6.62
N GLN A 449 12.24 1.14 -7.17
CA GLN A 449 12.78 -0.07 -6.57
C GLN A 449 14.30 0.01 -6.32
N SER A 450 15.06 0.62 -7.25
CA SER A 450 16.50 0.85 -7.08
C SER A 450 16.85 2.14 -6.33
N SER A 451 15.85 2.86 -5.79
CA SER A 451 16.04 4.16 -5.15
C SER A 451 15.99 4.10 -3.62
N GLY A 452 16.47 5.17 -2.97
CA GLY A 452 16.33 5.32 -1.52
C GLY A 452 14.89 5.48 -1.04
N LEU A 453 13.98 6.01 -1.88
CA LEU A 453 12.53 6.01 -1.59
C LEU A 453 11.98 4.57 -1.56
N GLY A 454 12.42 3.70 -2.47
CA GLY A 454 12.05 2.28 -2.44
C GLY A 454 12.52 1.56 -1.17
N ALA A 455 13.71 1.88 -0.68
CA ALA A 455 14.20 1.39 0.61
C ALA A 455 13.36 1.91 1.79
N ALA A 456 13.09 3.22 1.83
CA ALA A 456 12.28 3.85 2.86
C ALA A 456 10.86 3.26 2.91
N TRP A 457 10.24 3.08 1.75
CA TRP A 457 8.94 2.45 1.61
C TRP A 457 8.97 1.00 2.09
N THR A 458 9.98 0.22 1.70
CA THR A 458 10.12 -1.19 2.10
C THR A 458 10.25 -1.33 3.62
N ALA A 459 11.07 -0.50 4.26
CA ALA A 459 11.23 -0.53 5.72
C ALA A 459 9.91 -0.25 6.45
N MET A 460 9.11 0.70 5.96
CA MET A 460 7.81 1.01 6.56
C MET A 460 6.74 -0.01 6.20
N SER A 461 6.82 -0.66 5.03
CA SER A 461 5.93 -1.79 4.71
C SER A 461 6.12 -2.93 5.72
N VAL A 462 7.38 -3.25 6.04
CA VAL A 462 7.71 -4.25 7.08
C VAL A 462 7.13 -3.80 8.44
N LYS A 463 7.29 -2.53 8.81
CA LYS A 463 6.70 -1.96 10.04
C LYS A 463 5.20 -2.19 10.11
N TYR A 464 4.45 -1.68 9.14
CA TYR A 464 2.98 -1.68 9.19
C TYR A 464 2.38 -3.08 9.06
N LEU A 465 3.04 -4.01 8.36
CA LEU A 465 2.59 -5.40 8.30
C LEU A 465 2.94 -6.20 9.58
N ALA A 466 3.96 -5.78 10.34
CA ALA A 466 4.40 -6.48 11.54
C ALA A 466 3.78 -5.95 12.84
N GLU A 467 3.47 -4.65 12.93
CA GLU A 467 3.20 -3.97 14.21
C GLU A 467 1.93 -4.44 14.95
N ASN A 468 1.00 -5.10 14.27
CA ASN A 468 -0.19 -5.69 14.89
C ASN A 468 -0.04 -7.18 15.23
N GLY A 469 1.10 -7.81 14.87
CA GLY A 469 1.40 -9.21 15.16
C GLY A 469 0.52 -10.25 14.43
N SER A 470 -0.28 -9.84 13.45
CA SER A 470 -1.23 -10.73 12.77
C SER A 470 -0.63 -11.47 11.57
N VAL A 471 0.41 -10.92 10.94
CA VAL A 471 1.03 -11.49 9.74
C VAL A 471 2.12 -12.51 10.13
N ASP A 472 2.05 -13.72 9.59
CA ASP A 472 3.02 -14.81 9.82
C ASP A 472 4.21 -14.73 8.85
N ALA A 473 3.93 -14.41 7.59
CA ALA A 473 4.94 -14.37 6.54
C ALA A 473 4.65 -13.27 5.53
N ILE A 474 5.71 -12.71 4.94
CA ILE A 474 5.62 -11.72 3.85
C ILE A 474 6.58 -12.15 2.73
N THR A 475 6.08 -12.19 1.50
CA THR A 475 6.91 -12.34 0.30
C THR A 475 7.08 -10.99 -0.37
N TYR A 476 8.31 -10.49 -0.49
CA TYR A 476 8.64 -9.24 -1.19
C TYR A 476 9.38 -9.52 -2.49
N TYR A 477 9.12 -8.75 -3.55
CA TYR A 477 9.98 -8.60 -4.74
C TYR A 477 10.47 -9.90 -5.42
N GLU A 478 11.16 -9.80 -6.54
CA GLU A 478 11.93 -10.91 -7.13
C GLU A 478 13.33 -10.97 -6.48
N LEU A 479 14.17 -11.94 -6.84
CA LEU A 479 15.52 -12.03 -6.32
C LEU A 479 16.45 -11.05 -7.05
N THR A 480 16.38 -11.02 -8.39
CA THR A 480 17.26 -10.20 -9.22
C THR A 480 16.53 -9.42 -10.33
N GLY A 481 17.26 -8.54 -11.02
CA GLY A 481 16.73 -7.71 -12.10
C GLY A 481 15.92 -6.52 -11.59
N TRP A 482 15.18 -5.85 -12.49
CA TRP A 482 14.48 -4.59 -12.16
C TRP A 482 13.40 -4.73 -11.09
N LYS A 483 12.85 -5.94 -10.93
CA LYS A 483 11.87 -6.28 -9.89
C LYS A 483 12.52 -6.93 -8.67
N GLY A 484 13.85 -7.03 -8.65
CA GLY A 484 14.62 -7.78 -7.65
C GLY A 484 15.14 -6.96 -6.48
N LEU A 485 16.04 -7.60 -5.72
CA LEU A 485 16.79 -6.97 -4.62
C LEU A 485 18.13 -6.39 -5.09
N LEU A 486 18.62 -6.89 -6.22
CA LEU A 486 19.89 -6.49 -6.84
C LEU A 486 19.80 -6.66 -8.36
N GLU A 487 20.56 -5.87 -9.08
CA GLU A 487 20.68 -5.99 -10.54
C GLU A 487 21.51 -7.23 -10.91
N ARG A 488 21.20 -7.84 -12.05
CA ARG A 488 21.93 -9.00 -12.56
C ARG A 488 23.35 -8.67 -12.97
N GLU A 489 24.20 -9.69 -13.01
CA GLU A 489 25.55 -9.56 -13.58
C GLU A 489 25.51 -9.14 -15.06
N ILE A 490 24.51 -9.62 -15.79
CA ILE A 490 24.17 -9.16 -17.13
C ILE A 490 22.84 -8.43 -17.05
N PRO A 491 22.83 -7.08 -16.96
CA PRO A 491 21.59 -6.32 -16.86
C PRO A 491 20.70 -6.53 -18.09
N LEU A 492 19.41 -6.39 -17.87
CA LEU A 492 18.44 -6.27 -18.95
C LEU A 492 18.76 -4.98 -19.75
N GLN A 493 19.15 -5.12 -21.02
CA GLN A 493 19.49 -3.99 -21.91
C GLN A 493 18.24 -3.29 -22.49
N PRO A 494 18.30 -1.98 -22.82
CA PRO A 494 18.18 -0.86 -21.92
C PRO A 494 16.78 -0.21 -21.98
N MET A 495 16.23 0.14 -20.81
CA MET A 495 15.24 1.20 -20.62
C MET A 495 15.71 2.09 -19.47
N ASP A 496 15.03 3.21 -19.18
CA ASP A 496 15.41 4.23 -18.18
C ASP A 496 15.44 3.75 -16.70
N PHE A 497 15.65 2.46 -16.45
CA PHE A 497 15.89 1.89 -15.13
C PHE A 497 17.34 2.13 -14.71
N ARG A 498 17.53 2.89 -13.63
CA ARG A 498 18.86 3.27 -13.14
C ARG A 498 19.39 2.20 -12.21
N SER A 499 20.29 1.37 -12.73
CA SER A 499 21.04 0.34 -12.01
C SER A 499 22.36 0.05 -12.73
N SER A 500 23.32 -0.53 -11.99
CA SER A 500 24.59 -1.02 -12.50
C SER A 500 24.63 -2.55 -12.38
N PRO A 501 25.39 -3.27 -13.23
CA PRO A 501 25.55 -4.72 -13.10
C PRO A 501 25.94 -5.15 -11.68
N SER A 502 25.27 -6.19 -11.18
CA SER A 502 25.49 -6.76 -9.84
C SER A 502 25.27 -5.77 -8.67
N GLU A 503 24.62 -4.63 -8.89
CA GLU A 503 24.37 -3.62 -7.86
C GLU A 503 23.25 -4.07 -6.91
N PRO A 504 23.51 -4.24 -5.60
CA PRO A 504 22.44 -4.35 -4.61
C PRO A 504 21.68 -3.04 -4.53
N PHE A 505 20.35 -3.10 -4.68
CA PHE A 505 19.52 -1.91 -4.54
C PHE A 505 19.48 -1.44 -3.08
N PRO A 506 19.19 -0.17 -2.80
CA PRO A 506 19.11 0.34 -1.42
C PRO A 506 18.20 -0.48 -0.49
N LEU A 507 17.13 -1.09 -1.03
CA LEU A 507 16.23 -1.97 -0.26
C LEU A 507 16.89 -3.28 0.19
N TYR A 508 17.96 -3.74 -0.47
CA TYR A 508 18.73 -4.90 -0.02
C TYR A 508 19.29 -4.65 1.38
N ALA A 509 19.80 -3.44 1.62
CA ALA A 509 20.35 -3.06 2.92
C ALA A 509 19.28 -3.03 4.02
N VAL A 510 18.01 -2.77 3.67
CA VAL A 510 16.88 -2.87 4.61
C VAL A 510 16.71 -4.31 5.06
N PHE A 511 16.61 -5.26 4.13
CA PHE A 511 16.47 -6.68 4.46
C PHE A 511 17.69 -7.23 5.21
N ALA A 512 18.91 -6.87 4.79
CA ALA A 512 20.13 -7.23 5.51
C ALA A 512 20.12 -6.68 6.95
N SER A 513 19.47 -5.54 7.19
CA SER A 513 19.33 -4.96 8.53
C SER A 513 18.33 -5.71 9.41
N LEU A 514 17.45 -6.56 8.86
CA LEU A 514 16.51 -7.38 9.62
C LEU A 514 17.12 -8.70 10.12
N VAL A 515 18.21 -9.15 9.51
CA VAL A 515 18.86 -10.43 9.82
C VAL A 515 19.26 -10.49 11.30
N GLY A 516 18.91 -11.61 11.95
CA GLY A 516 19.15 -11.85 13.37
C GLY A 516 18.14 -11.21 14.33
N PHE A 517 17.21 -10.38 13.84
CA PHE A 517 16.12 -9.81 14.64
C PHE A 517 14.87 -10.67 14.57
N THR A 518 14.09 -10.67 15.66
CA THR A 518 12.96 -11.61 15.84
C THR A 518 11.64 -10.93 16.21
N HIS A 519 11.69 -9.69 16.67
CA HIS A 519 10.51 -8.94 17.10
C HIS A 519 10.51 -7.52 16.55
N VAL A 520 9.33 -6.95 16.39
CA VAL A 520 9.10 -5.53 16.13
C VAL A 520 8.57 -4.88 17.40
N ARG A 521 9.09 -3.71 17.76
CA ARG A 521 8.49 -2.84 18.76
C ARG A 521 7.67 -1.76 18.05
N PRO A 522 6.35 -1.69 18.26
CA PRO A 522 5.53 -0.63 17.67
C PRO A 522 6.07 0.77 18.03
N CYS A 523 5.95 1.72 17.10
CA CYS A 523 6.24 3.13 17.32
C CYS A 523 5.34 4.02 16.45
N THR A 524 5.11 5.25 16.89
CA THR A 524 4.34 6.26 16.16
C THR A 524 5.24 7.43 15.73
N SER A 525 5.02 7.91 14.51
CA SER A 525 5.64 9.14 14.03
C SER A 525 4.67 10.31 14.19
N SER A 526 5.20 11.49 14.51
CA SER A 526 4.41 12.73 14.51
C SER A 526 4.05 13.21 13.11
N ASP A 527 4.72 12.71 12.07
CA ASP A 527 4.46 13.04 10.66
C ASP A 527 4.88 11.90 9.72
N PRO A 528 4.12 10.78 9.70
CA PRO A 528 4.45 9.58 8.94
C PRO A 528 4.49 9.81 7.41
N ALA A 529 3.90 10.90 6.91
CA ALA A 529 3.99 11.27 5.50
C ALA A 529 5.39 11.78 5.12
N ARG A 530 6.16 12.29 6.09
CA ARG A 530 7.50 12.84 5.87
C ARG A 530 8.60 11.96 6.44
N PHE A 531 8.38 11.32 7.58
CA PHE A 531 9.34 10.41 8.17
C PHE A 531 8.65 9.40 9.10
N ASP A 532 9.23 8.21 9.22
CA ASP A 532 8.73 7.18 10.12
C ASP A 532 9.85 6.21 10.52
N ALA A 533 9.59 5.28 11.44
CA ALA A 533 10.58 4.36 11.95
C ALA A 533 10.08 2.92 12.06
N LEU A 534 10.98 1.97 11.80
CA LEU A 534 10.84 0.56 12.16
C LEU A 534 11.81 0.27 13.32
N ILE A 535 11.30 -0.33 14.40
CA ILE A 535 12.13 -0.73 15.54
C ILE A 535 12.07 -2.25 15.67
N ILE A 536 13.23 -2.88 15.62
CA ILE A 536 13.37 -4.34 15.67
C ILE A 536 14.28 -4.77 16.82
N GLU A 537 14.01 -5.96 17.34
CA GLU A 537 14.66 -6.50 18.54
C GLU A 537 15.09 -7.95 18.40
N ALA A 538 16.25 -8.22 18.99
CA ALA A 538 16.80 -9.54 19.28
C ALA A 538 17.29 -9.53 20.74
N ASP A 539 17.57 -10.69 21.32
CA ASP A 539 18.04 -10.81 22.71
C ASP A 539 19.23 -9.87 22.99
N GLY A 540 18.99 -8.79 23.76
CA GLY A 540 20.01 -7.81 24.12
C GLY A 540 20.36 -6.76 23.04
N SER A 541 19.68 -6.77 21.88
CA SER A 541 19.92 -5.81 20.79
C SER A 541 18.62 -5.18 20.29
N LEU A 542 18.68 -3.87 20.05
CA LEU A 542 17.60 -3.07 19.48
C LEU A 542 18.17 -2.29 18.29
N ARG A 543 17.44 -2.30 17.18
CA ARG A 543 17.82 -1.53 15.99
C ARG A 543 16.65 -0.66 15.54
N ILE A 544 16.97 0.57 15.15
CA ILE A 544 16.01 1.55 14.65
C ILE A 544 16.37 1.88 13.21
N LEU A 545 15.42 1.69 12.30
CA LEU A 545 15.52 2.10 10.91
C LEU A 545 14.60 3.30 10.72
N ILE A 546 15.16 4.46 10.42
CA ILE A 546 14.40 5.72 10.28
C ILE A 546 14.34 6.08 8.81
N ALA A 547 13.12 6.06 8.26
CA ALA A 547 12.81 6.45 6.90
C ALA A 547 12.56 7.97 6.84
N ASN A 548 13.21 8.65 5.90
CA ASN A 548 12.90 10.02 5.50
C ASN A 548 12.39 10.02 4.06
N PHE A 549 11.16 10.47 3.87
CA PHE A 549 10.47 10.53 2.57
C PHE A 549 10.60 11.88 1.87
N THR A 550 11.36 12.82 2.45
CA THR A 550 11.48 14.18 1.92
C THR A 550 12.81 14.39 1.20
N ALA A 551 12.86 15.45 0.38
CA ALA A 551 14.08 15.91 -0.27
C ALA A 551 15.06 16.63 0.69
N GLU A 552 14.63 16.89 1.93
CA GLU A 552 15.41 17.65 2.91
C GLU A 552 15.88 16.74 4.06
N PRO A 553 17.06 16.99 4.64
CA PRO A 553 17.46 16.29 5.85
C PRO A 553 16.53 16.64 7.01
N LEU A 554 16.22 15.65 7.85
CA LEU A 554 15.36 15.82 9.01
C LEU A 554 16.15 15.55 10.30
N SER A 555 15.95 16.39 11.31
CA SER A 555 16.32 16.09 12.69
C SER A 555 15.11 15.47 13.37
N VAL A 556 15.25 14.26 13.90
CA VAL A 556 14.16 13.45 14.47
C VAL A 556 14.48 13.10 15.91
N LEU A 557 13.56 13.40 16.82
CA LEU A 557 13.65 13.04 18.23
C LEU A 557 13.01 11.67 18.45
N VAL A 558 13.79 10.66 18.82
CA VAL A 558 13.27 9.35 19.23
C VAL A 558 13.13 9.33 20.74
N SER A 559 11.89 9.25 21.23
CA SER A 559 11.56 9.35 22.64
C SER A 559 11.14 8.01 23.25
N SER A 560 11.15 7.93 24.58
CA SER A 560 10.73 6.75 25.36
C SER A 560 11.62 5.51 25.18
N ILE A 561 12.91 5.71 24.91
CA ILE A 561 13.92 4.64 24.92
C ILE A 561 14.69 4.69 26.24
N SER A 562 14.67 3.58 26.98
CA SER A 562 15.47 3.43 28.21
C SER A 562 16.88 2.99 27.83
N PHE A 563 17.92 3.77 28.19
CA PHE A 563 19.33 3.39 28.00
C PHE A 563 19.98 3.01 29.34
N SER A 564 20.73 1.91 29.40
CA SER A 564 21.76 1.70 30.42
C SER A 564 23.14 2.02 29.85
N SER A 565 24.01 2.63 30.65
CA SER A 565 25.27 3.22 30.20
C SER A 565 26.27 2.15 29.72
N THR A 566 26.39 1.93 28.41
CA THR A 566 27.61 1.31 27.86
C THR A 566 27.87 1.71 26.40
N SER A 567 29.02 2.36 26.19
CA SER A 567 29.78 2.56 24.93
C SER A 567 29.01 2.70 23.62
N PHE A 568 28.82 3.96 23.17
CA PHE A 568 28.51 4.29 21.79
C PHE A 568 29.76 4.15 20.91
N SER A 569 29.66 3.40 19.82
CA SER A 569 30.58 3.50 18.68
C SER A 569 29.83 4.13 17.51
N ALA A 570 29.67 5.46 17.57
CA ALA A 570 29.40 6.27 16.39
C ALA A 570 30.21 7.57 16.51
N ILE A 571 30.94 7.86 15.45
CA ILE A 571 31.83 9.01 15.33
C ILE A 571 31.02 10.32 15.42
N THR A 572 31.62 11.27 16.13
CA THR A 572 31.33 12.70 16.33
C THR A 572 30.24 13.15 17.31
N ASN A 573 30.78 13.72 18.39
CA ASN A 573 30.29 14.70 19.35
C ASN A 573 29.43 14.24 20.53
N GLU A 574 30.03 14.47 21.69
CA GLU A 574 29.57 14.20 23.04
C GLU A 574 28.17 14.74 23.32
N SER A 575 27.30 13.91 23.89
CA SER A 575 26.25 14.38 24.79
C SER A 575 25.87 13.29 25.80
N ARG A 576 25.68 13.74 27.05
CA ARG A 576 25.24 12.92 28.19
C ARG A 576 23.74 12.61 28.08
N LEU A 577 23.39 11.39 28.48
CA LEU A 577 22.09 10.77 28.73
C LEU A 577 20.88 11.71 28.87
N SER A 578 20.08 11.80 27.81
CA SER A 578 18.62 12.00 27.85
C SER A 578 17.92 10.68 27.47
N PRO A 579 16.68 10.40 27.93
CA PRO A 579 15.86 9.26 27.46
C PRO A 579 15.45 9.40 25.98
N ASP A 580 15.79 10.53 25.37
CA ASP A 580 15.51 10.84 23.99
C ASP A 580 16.81 10.88 23.18
N LEU A 581 16.75 10.36 21.97
CA LEU A 581 17.84 10.33 20.99
C LEU A 581 17.47 11.21 19.81
N THR A 582 18.20 12.30 19.58
CA THR A 582 18.06 13.11 18.36
C THR A 582 18.96 12.55 17.27
N VAL A 583 18.39 12.29 16.11
CA VAL A 583 19.08 11.73 14.95
C VAL A 583 18.89 12.58 13.70
N ALA A 584 19.85 12.53 12.79
CA ALA A 584 19.72 13.12 11.46
C ALA A 584 19.36 12.02 10.44
N ALA A 585 18.31 12.23 9.67
CA ALA A 585 17.90 11.35 8.58
C ALA A 585 18.13 12.06 7.23
N ASN A 586 18.94 11.45 6.36
CA ASN A 586 19.24 12.01 5.03
C ASN A 586 17.99 11.97 4.12
N PRO A 587 17.90 12.85 3.11
CA PRO A 587 16.81 12.82 2.13
C PRO A 587 16.59 11.45 1.49
N TYR A 588 15.34 11.05 1.27
CA TYR A 588 14.95 9.80 0.60
C TYR A 588 15.81 8.59 1.00
N SER A 589 15.91 8.33 2.30
CA SER A 589 16.84 7.32 2.82
C SER A 589 16.29 6.58 4.04
N VAL A 590 16.96 5.47 4.36
CA VAL A 590 16.80 4.78 5.64
C VAL A 590 18.11 4.94 6.42
N THR A 591 18.03 5.48 7.63
CA THR A 591 19.17 5.59 8.54
C THR A 591 19.04 4.54 9.65
N VAL A 592 20.09 3.75 9.86
CA VAL A 592 20.09 2.62 10.81
C VAL A 592 20.87 2.97 12.06
N TYR A 593 20.28 2.72 13.23
CA TYR A 593 20.89 2.90 14.55
C TYR A 593 20.85 1.60 15.35
N ASP A 594 22.02 1.12 15.77
CA ASP A 594 22.16 -0.03 16.66
C ASP A 594 22.32 0.41 18.11
N LEU A 595 21.51 -0.16 18.98
CA LEU A 595 21.43 0.16 20.40
C LEU A 595 21.43 -1.14 21.24
N PRO A 596 22.07 -1.16 22.43
CA PRO A 596 21.89 -2.27 23.37
C PRO A 596 20.44 -2.30 23.87
N ASN A 597 19.78 -3.46 23.82
CA ASN A 597 18.42 -3.63 24.37
C ASN A 597 18.52 -3.76 25.90
N THR A 598 18.38 -2.63 26.59
CA THR A 598 18.34 -2.61 28.04
C THR A 598 16.89 -2.63 28.49
N THR A 599 16.36 -3.83 28.70
CA THR A 599 15.05 -3.99 29.36
C THR A 599 15.19 -3.48 30.80
N PRO A 600 14.41 -2.47 31.25
CA PRO A 600 14.36 -2.11 32.65
C PRO A 600 13.75 -3.23 33.51
#